data_AF-A0AAU7D6I3-F1
#
_entry.id   AF-A0AAU7D6I3-F1
#
_cell.length_a   1.000
_cell.length_b   1.000
_cell.length_c   1.000
_cell.angle_alpha   90.00
_cell.angle_beta   90.00
_cell.angle_gamma   90.00
#
_symmetry.space_group_name_H-M   'P 1'
#
loop_
_entity.id
_entity.type
_entity.pdbx_description
1 polymer ?
#
loop_
_entity_poly.entity_id
_entity_poly.type
_entity_poly.pdbx_seq_one_letter_code
_entity_poly.pdbx_strand_id
1 'polypeptide(L)' 'MIIAKIERFPLRILFKPDTRAAASAWGGKGLTVADSLFVRVSTDQGLEGWGEAFGFRTVRSEKLAVDELIAPLSVQE' A
#
# COMPACT_ATOMS: atom_id res chain seq x y z
N MET A 1 2.30 24.84 0.98
CA MET A 1 2.34 23.46 0.47
C MET A 1 2.22 22.52 1.65
N ILE A 2 1.03 21.99 1.85
CA ILE A 2 0.69 21.02 2.90
C ILE A 2 0.07 19.77 2.26
N ILE A 3 0.03 18.68 3.02
CA ILE A 3 -0.73 17.49 2.61
C ILE A 3 -2.19 17.74 2.98
N ALA A 4 -3.05 17.83 1.97
CA ALA A 4 -4.48 18.07 2.13
C ALA A 4 -5.28 16.76 2.25
N LYS A 5 -4.80 15.68 1.62
CA LYS A 5 -5.51 14.40 1.62
C LYS A 5 -4.57 13.22 1.50
N ILE A 6 -4.90 12.13 2.20
CA ILE A 6 -4.29 10.82 2.01
C ILE A 6 -5.41 9.80 1.74
N GLU A 7 -5.36 9.14 0.59
CA GLU A 7 -6.28 8.09 0.19
C GLU A 7 -5.57 6.75 0.14
N ARG A 8 -6.28 5.67 0.51
CA ARG A 8 -5.73 4.32 0.51
C ARG A 8 -6.51 3.43 -0.44
N PHE A 9 -5.78 2.60 -1.18
CA PHE A 9 -6.30 1.69 -2.19
C PHE A 9 -5.73 0.30 -1.93
N PRO A 10 -6.42 -0.52 -1.12
CA PRO A 10 -6.07 -1.93 -0.97
C PRO A 10 -6.26 -2.63 -2.32
N LEU A 11 -5.20 -3.20 -2.86
CA LEU A 11 -5.22 -3.90 -4.13
C LEU A 11 -4.81 -5.36 -3.92
N ARG A 12 -5.60 -6.25 -4.53
CA ARG A 12 -5.30 -7.68 -4.59
C ARG A 12 -4.83 -8.03 -6.00
N ILE A 13 -3.54 -8.33 -6.14
CA ILE A 13 -2.91 -8.63 -7.43
C ILE A 13 -2.74 -10.13 -7.56
N LEU A 14 -3.40 -10.72 -8.55
CA LEU A 14 -3.19 -12.12 -8.89
C LEU A 14 -1.87 -12.26 -9.66
N PHE A 15 -1.08 -13.26 -9.30
CA PHE A 15 0.14 -13.60 -10.05
C PHE A 15 0.30 -15.11 -10.18
N LYS A 16 0.94 -15.54 -11.26
CA LYS A 16 1.30 -16.94 -11.48
C LYS A 16 2.82 -17.05 -11.37
N PRO A 17 3.36 -17.64 -10.29
CA PRO A 17 4.79 -17.92 -10.22
C PRO A 17 5.09 -18.99 -11.28
N ASP A 18 5.80 -18.59 -12.33
CA ASP A 18 6.20 -19.44 -13.46
C ASP A 18 7.33 -20.42 -13.08
N THR A 19 8.06 -20.12 -11.99
CA THR A 19 9.16 -20.93 -11.49
C THR A 19 9.14 -21.06 -9.96
N ARG A 20 9.78 -22.12 -9.44
CA ARG A 20 9.95 -22.33 -7.99
C ARG A 20 10.80 -21.23 -7.33
N ALA A 21 11.76 -20.67 -8.06
CA ALA A 21 12.55 -19.52 -7.61
C ALA A 21 11.68 -18.27 -7.47
N ALA A 22 10.80 -17.99 -8.44
CA ALA A 22 9.81 -16.93 -8.32
C ALA A 22 8.93 -17.15 -7.08
N ALA A 23 8.39 -18.37 -6.86
CA ALA A 23 7.56 -18.65 -5.67
C ALA A 23 8.28 -18.42 -4.32
N SER A 24 9.60 -18.61 -4.26
CA SER A 24 10.38 -18.36 -3.03
C SER A 24 10.53 -16.88 -2.68
N ALA A 25 10.57 -15.98 -3.67
CA ALA A 25 10.59 -14.54 -3.46
C ALA A 25 9.31 -14.02 -2.77
N TRP A 26 8.21 -14.76 -2.90
CA TRP A 26 6.91 -14.43 -2.31
C TRP A 26 6.57 -15.32 -1.10
N GLY A 27 7.57 -15.87 -0.39
CA GLY A 27 7.35 -16.50 0.92
C GLY A 27 7.14 -18.01 0.93
N GLY A 28 7.60 -18.74 -0.08
CA GLY A 28 7.80 -20.20 -0.03
C GLY A 28 6.53 -21.07 0.06
N LYS A 29 5.34 -20.48 0.17
CA LYS A 29 4.04 -21.18 0.34
C LYS A 29 3.21 -21.31 -0.94
N GLY A 30 3.80 -21.04 -2.11
CA GLY A 30 3.05 -21.08 -3.37
C GLY A 30 1.94 -20.02 -3.44
N LEU A 31 2.24 -18.80 -2.98
CA LEU A 31 1.30 -17.69 -3.11
C LEU A 31 1.00 -17.43 -4.60
N THR A 32 -0.27 -17.18 -4.90
CA THR A 32 -0.77 -16.78 -6.22
C THR A 32 -1.39 -15.39 -6.20
N VAL A 33 -1.24 -14.69 -5.07
CA VAL A 33 -1.86 -13.41 -4.79
C VAL A 33 -0.91 -12.59 -3.93
N ALA A 34 -0.73 -11.32 -4.30
CA ALA A 34 -0.06 -10.32 -3.49
C ALA A 34 -1.09 -9.23 -3.15
N ASP A 35 -1.37 -9.04 -1.85
CA ASP A 35 -2.09 -7.85 -1.42
C ASP A 35 -1.08 -6.72 -1.20
N SER A 36 -1.42 -5.53 -1.69
CA SER A 36 -0.64 -4.31 -1.48
C SER A 36 -1.56 -3.14 -1.11
N LEU A 37 -1.02 -2.15 -0.39
CA LEU A 37 -1.72 -0.92 -0.07
C LEU A 37 -1.10 0.24 -0.84
N PHE A 38 -1.77 0.68 -1.90
CA PHE A 38 -1.39 1.92 -2.57
C PHE A 38 -1.95 3.11 -1.78
N VAL A 39 -1.17 4.18 -1.74
CA VAL A 39 -1.54 5.42 -1.08
C VAL A 39 -1.36 6.57 -2.05
N ARG A 40 -2.40 7.39 -2.20
CA ARG A 40 -2.32 8.66 -2.92
C ARG A 40 -2.29 9.80 -1.91
N VAL A 41 -1.33 10.70 -2.07
CA VAL A 41 -1.20 11.92 -1.27
C VAL A 41 -1.44 13.10 -2.17
N SER A 42 -2.35 13.99 -1.78
CA SER A 42 -2.66 15.22 -2.53
C SER A 42 -2.34 16.45 -1.68
N THR A 43 -1.78 17.48 -2.29
CA THR A 43 -1.47 18.76 -1.62
C THR A 43 -2.55 19.81 -1.83
N ASP A 44 -2.51 20.86 -1.02
CA ASP A 44 -3.30 22.11 -1.18
C ASP A 44 -3.08 22.82 -2.52
N GLN A 45 -1.99 22.49 -3.22
CA GLN A 45 -1.62 23.06 -4.51
C GLN A 45 -1.96 22.15 -5.70
N GLY A 46 -2.68 21.06 -5.47
CA GLY A 46 -3.12 20.13 -6.52
C GLY A 46 -2.03 19.18 -7.03
N LEU A 47 -0.91 19.03 -6.31
CA LEU A 47 0.09 18.01 -6.62
C LEU A 47 -0.36 16.65 -6.08
N GLU A 48 -0.08 15.59 -6.83
CA GLU A 48 -0.37 14.21 -6.42
C GLU A 48 0.91 13.38 -6.39
N GLY A 49 1.09 12.61 -5.31
CA GLY A 49 2.15 11.62 -5.16
C GLY A 49 1.57 10.25 -4.84
N TRP A 50 2.19 9.19 -5.36
CA TRP A 50 1.80 7.81 -5.11
C TRP A 50 2.90 7.06 -4.37
N GLY A 51 2.50 6.25 -3.41
CA GLY A 51 3.36 5.32 -2.68
C GLY A 51 2.70 3.97 -2.48
N GLU A 52 3.49 2.99 -2.07
CA GLU A 52 3.05 1.61 -1.83
C GLU A 52 3.59 1.13 -0.49
N ALA A 53 2.71 0.59 0.35
CA ALA A 53 3.08 -0.24 1.49
C ALA A 53 2.87 -1.70 1.10
N PHE A 54 3.96 -2.43 0.95
CA PHE A 54 3.96 -3.78 0.43
C PHE A 54 3.71 -4.80 1.55
N GLY A 55 2.44 -5.14 1.74
CA GLY A 55 2.01 -5.91 2.90
C GLY A 55 1.94 -7.42 2.72
N PHE A 56 1.88 -7.96 1.49
CA PHE A 56 1.48 -9.35 1.20
C PHE A 56 0.16 -9.78 1.88
N ARG A 57 0.18 -10.05 3.19
CA ARG A 57 -0.97 -10.43 4.03
C ARG A 57 -1.26 -9.40 5.12
N THR A 58 -0.41 -8.39 5.31
CA THR A 58 -0.52 -7.38 6.38
C THR A 58 -1.12 -6.06 5.92
N VAL A 59 -1.70 -5.99 4.71
CA VAL A 59 -2.38 -4.80 4.16
C VAL A 59 -3.42 -4.21 5.11
N ARG A 60 -4.10 -5.05 5.88
CA ARG A 60 -5.05 -4.57 6.91
C ARG A 60 -4.36 -3.79 8.03
N SER A 61 -3.21 -4.27 8.49
CA SER A 61 -2.41 -3.59 9.52
C SER A 61 -1.80 -2.31 9.00
N GLU A 62 -1.31 -2.31 7.76
CA GLU A 62 -0.78 -1.11 7.11
C GLU A 62 -1.86 -0.05 6.95
N LYS A 63 -3.05 -0.44 6.50
CA LYS A 63 -4.17 0.50 6.37
C LYS A 63 -4.50 1.10 7.74
N LEU A 64 -4.57 0.28 8.79
CA LEU A 64 -4.81 0.76 10.15
C LEU A 64 -3.72 1.75 10.60
N ALA A 65 -2.46 1.47 10.32
CA ALA A 65 -1.37 2.41 10.63
C ALA A 65 -1.51 3.73 9.86
N VAL A 66 -1.92 3.69 8.59
CA VAL A 66 -2.18 4.91 7.82
C VAL A 66 -3.41 5.66 8.37
N ASP A 67 -4.46 4.93 8.75
CA ASP A 67 -5.72 5.44 9.34
C ASP A 67 -5.49 6.16 10.66
N GLU A 68 -4.87 5.47 11.62
CA GLU A 68 -4.89 5.89 13.02
C GLU A 68 -3.62 6.66 13.43
N LEU A 69 -2.53 6.53 12.67
CA LEU A 69 -1.24 7.12 13.05
C LEU A 69 -0.74 8.12 12.01
N ILE A 70 -0.59 7.70 10.75
CA ILE A 70 0.11 8.52 9.75
C ILE A 70 -0.76 9.68 9.27
N ALA A 71 -2.00 9.42 8.82
CA ALA A 71 -2.84 10.48 8.28
C ALA A 71 -3.17 11.59 9.29
N PRO A 72 -3.51 11.29 10.56
CA PRO A 72 -3.76 12.33 11.57
C PRO A 72 -2.56 13.23 11.85
N LEU A 73 -1.33 12.73 11.67
CA LEU A 73 -0.10 13.50 11.89
C LEU A 73 0.38 14.24 10.63
N SER A 74 -0.12 13.86 9.45
CA SER A 74 0.38 14.36 8.16
C SER A 74 -0.56 15.35 7.49
N VAL A 75 -1.87 15.08 7.54
CA VAL A 75 -2.89 15.92 6.91
C VAL A 75 -3.07 17.19 7.71
N GLN A 76 -3.09 18.32 7.02
CA GLN A 76 -3.24 19.66 7.58
C GLN A 76 -4.36 20.41 6.85
N GLU A 77 -4.91 21.44 7.48
CA GLU A 77 -5.93 22.35 6.93
C GLU A 77 -5.34 23.75 6.67
#